data_AF-A0A7Y2L3G7-F1
#
_entry.id   AF-A0A7Y2L3G7-F1
#
_cell.length_a   1.000
_cell.length_b   1.000
_cell.length_c   1.000
_cell.angle_alpha   90.00
_cell.angle_beta   90.00
_cell.angle_gamma   90.00
#
_symmetry.space_group_name_H-M   'P 1'
#
loop_
_entity.id
_entity.type
_entity.pdbx_description
1 polymer ?
#
loop_
_entity_poly.entity_id
_entity_poly.type
_entity_poly.pdbx_seq_one_letter_code
_entity_poly.pdbx_strand_id
1 'polypeptide(L)' 'MSSEFRSQSNDQAGAPRYRHVSIGCSAVEVTEQQGVLHMRSLEPLAELPKRLLDRLVHWAQERPEQ' A
#
# COMPACT_ATOMS: atom_id res chain seq x y z
N MET A 1 -6.85 20.58 -16.51
CA MET A 1 -6.86 19.14 -16.82
C MET A 1 -7.05 18.41 -15.50
N SER A 2 -8.30 18.11 -15.15
CA SER A 2 -8.69 17.62 -13.83
C SER A 2 -8.71 16.10 -13.85
N SER A 3 -7.77 15.47 -13.13
CA SER A 3 -7.72 14.01 -13.00
C SER A 3 -8.68 13.59 -11.91
N GLU A 4 -9.92 13.29 -12.28
CA GLU A 4 -10.95 12.76 -11.40
C GLU A 4 -10.65 11.29 -11.07
N PHE A 5 -9.78 11.05 -10.09
CA PHE A 5 -9.56 9.71 -9.56
C PHE A 5 -10.69 9.36 -8.60
N ARG A 6 -11.60 8.54 -9.11
CA ARG A 6 -12.78 8.03 -8.41
C ARG A 6 -12.34 7.11 -7.26
N SER A 7 -12.36 7.61 -6.03
CA SER A 7 -12.30 6.78 -4.83
C SER A 7 -13.52 5.86 -4.81
N GLN A 8 -13.38 4.64 -5.31
CA GLN A 8 -14.45 3.65 -5.23
C GLN A 8 -14.49 3.09 -3.81
N SER A 9 -15.50 3.49 -3.05
CA SER A 9 -15.86 2.88 -1.77
C SER A 9 -16.26 1.42 -2.01
N ASN A 10 -15.36 0.50 -1.67
CA ASN A 10 -15.55 -0.95 -1.82
C ASN A 10 -16.39 -1.50 -0.65
N ASP A 11 -17.67 -1.17 -0.61
CA ASP A 11 -18.65 -1.72 0.34
C ASP A 11 -19.54 -2.73 -0.39
N GLN A 12 -18.94 -3.83 -0.87
CA GLN A 12 -19.67 -5.02 -1.34
C GLN A 12 -19.43 -6.14 -0.35
N ALA A 13 -20.52 -6.73 0.17
CA ALA A 13 -20.59 -7.70 1.27
C ALA A 13 -19.85 -9.06 1.06
N GLY A 14 -18.96 -9.15 0.07
CA GLY A 14 -18.09 -10.30 -0.19
C GLY A 14 -16.72 -9.94 -0.75
N ALA A 15 -16.39 -8.65 -0.89
CA ALA A 15 -15.09 -8.23 -1.41
C ALA A 15 -14.02 -8.25 -0.30
N PRO A 16 -12.75 -8.55 -0.62
CA PRO A 16 -11.69 -8.51 0.38
C PRO A 16 -11.56 -7.09 0.94
N ARG A 17 -11.58 -6.97 2.27
CA ARG A 17 -11.39 -5.69 2.99
C ARG A 17 -9.92 -5.28 2.93
N TYR A 18 -9.49 -4.81 1.77
CA TYR A 18 -8.18 -4.20 1.61
C TYR A 18 -8.14 -2.86 2.33
N ARG A 19 -7.00 -2.55 2.95
CA ARG A 19 -6.74 -1.22 3.48
C ARG A 19 -6.64 -0.26 2.29
N HIS A 20 -7.25 0.91 2.40
CA HIS A 20 -7.05 1.97 1.43
C HIS A 20 -5.58 2.39 1.43
N VAL A 21 -4.92 2.27 0.28
CA VAL A 21 -3.54 2.68 0.05
C VAL A 21 -3.48 3.51 -1.21
N SER A 22 -2.76 4.62 -1.18
CA SER A 22 -2.59 5.51 -2.33
C SER A 22 -1.55 4.92 -3.27
N ILE A 23 -1.96 4.16 -4.29
CA ILE A 23 -1.04 3.59 -5.29
C ILE A 23 -0.80 4.64 -6.39
N GLY A 24 0.47 5.04 -6.61
CA GLY A 24 0.86 5.94 -7.70
C GLY A 24 0.76 7.45 -7.42
N CYS A 25 0.18 7.85 -6.27
CA CYS A 25 0.09 9.25 -5.84
C CYS A 25 0.54 9.44 -4.39
N SER A 26 1.57 8.72 -3.95
CA SER A 26 2.09 8.86 -2.59
C SER A 26 2.96 10.12 -2.50
N ALA A 27 2.68 11.00 -1.54
CA ALA A 27 3.57 12.10 -1.23
C ALA A 27 4.91 11.51 -0.75
N VAL A 28 5.99 11.76 -1.50
CA VAL A 28 7.33 11.29 -1.18
C VAL A 28 8.28 12.48 -1.05
N GLU A 29 9.14 12.43 -0.04
CA GLU A 29 10.29 13.30 0.08
C GLU A 29 11.50 12.60 -0.55
N VAL A 30 12.19 13.31 -1.44
CA VAL A 30 13.43 12.84 -2.06
C VAL A 30 14.56 13.74 -1.56
N THR A 31 15.59 13.13 -0.99
CA THR A 31 16.80 13.83 -0.55
C THR A 31 18.01 13.19 -1.21
N GLU A 32 18.97 14.02 -1.63
CA GLU A 32 20.24 13.54 -2.17
C GLU A 32 21.33 13.72 -1.10
N GLN A 33 21.98 12.63 -0.74
CA GLN A 33 23.08 12.64 0.22
C GLN A 33 24.25 11.83 -0.36
N GLN A 34 25.41 12.48 -0.50
CA GLN A 34 26.65 11.83 -0.98
C GLN A 34 26.48 11.14 -2.34
N GLY A 35 25.64 11.69 -3.22
CA GLY A 35 25.34 11.10 -4.54
C GLY A 35 24.36 9.91 -4.50
N VAL A 36 23.76 9.62 -3.33
CA VAL A 36 22.71 8.62 -3.16
C VAL A 36 21.37 9.31 -3.01
N LEU A 37 20.38 8.85 -3.77
CA LEU A 37 19.02 9.37 -3.75
C LEU A 37 18.20 8.58 -2.72
N HIS A 38 17.86 9.23 -1.62
CA HIS A 38 17.02 8.70 -0.56
C HIS A 38 15.58 9.14 -0.76
N MET A 39 14.65 8.19 -0.73
CA MET A 39 13.22 8.45 -0.90
C MET A 39 12.45 7.98 0.34
N ARG A 40 11.59 8.84 0.88
CA ARG A 40 10.77 8.56 2.06
C ARG A 40 9.31 8.88 1.77
N SER A 41 8.40 7.98 2.14
CA SER A 41 6.96 8.29 2.12
C SER A 41 6.60 9.27 3.23
N LEU A 42 5.82 10.30 2.88
CA LEU A 42 5.24 11.29 3.79
C LEU A 42 3.87 10.84 4.32
N GLU A 43 3.29 9.80 3.75
CA GLU A 43 2.03 9.25 4.24
C GLU A 43 2.24 8.60 5.62
N PRO A 44 1.41 8.94 6.62
CA PRO A 44 1.55 8.36 7.96
C PRO A 44 1.35 6.84 7.90
N LEU A 45 2.22 6.13 8.62
CA LEU A 45 2.08 4.70 8.85
C LEU A 45 0.80 4.47 9.68
N ALA A 46 -0.29 4.06 9.03
CA ALA A 46 -1.47 3.62 9.76
C ALA A 46 -1.21 2.31 10.50
N GLU A 47 -2.12 1.96 11.43
CA GLU A 47 -1.97 0.82 12.34
C GLU A 47 -1.53 -0.48 11.68
N LEU A 48 -0.74 -1.25 12.43
CA LEU A 48 -0.26 -2.55 11.99
C LEU A 48 -1.46 -3.46 11.69
N PRO A 49 -1.52 -4.06 10.48
CA PRO A 49 -2.59 -4.99 10.17
C PRO A 49 -2.54 -6.19 11.12
N LYS A 50 -3.68 -6.47 11.76
CA LYS A 50 -3.85 -7.66 12.59
C LYS A 50 -3.55 -8.89 11.73
N ARG A 51 -2.63 -9.74 12.20
CA ARG A 51 -2.29 -11.01 11.55
C ARG A 51 -1.65 -10.88 10.16
N LEU A 52 -0.86 -9.82 9.93
CA LEU A 52 -0.10 -9.66 8.67
C LEU A 52 0.75 -10.89 8.36
N LEU A 53 1.51 -11.37 9.36
CA LEU A 53 2.37 -12.54 9.20
C LEU A 53 1.56 -13.79 8.83
N ASP A 54 0.43 -14.03 9.51
CA ASP A 54 -0.42 -15.19 9.21
C ASP A 54 -0.95 -15.16 7.78
N ARG A 55 -1.30 -13.96 7.27
CA ARG A 55 -1.74 -13.79 5.87
C ARG A 55 -0.60 -14.04 4.87
N LEU A 56 0.61 -13.56 5.17
CA LEU A 56 1.78 -13.79 4.32
C LEU A 56 2.15 -15.28 4.27
N VAL A 57 2.13 -15.95 5.42
CA VAL A 57 2.36 -17.40 5.51
C VAL A 57 1.28 -18.16 4.75
N HIS A 58 0.01 -17.80 4.93
CA HIS A 58 -1.09 -18.41 4.20
C HIS A 58 -0.93 -18.24 2.68
N TRP A 59 -0.59 -17.05 2.18
CA TRP A 59 -0.33 -16.85 0.75
C TRP A 59 0.88 -17.61 0.23
N ALA A 60 1.96 -17.69 1.01
CA ALA A 60 3.12 -18.49 0.65
C ALA A 60 2.78 -19.99 0.53
N GLN A 61 1.83 -20.47 1.34
CA GLN A 61 1.33 -21.85 1.25
C GLN A 61 0.39 -22.06 0.06
N GLU A 62 -0.54 -21.12 -0.18
CA GLU A 62 -1.54 -21.23 -1.25
C GLU A 62 -0.97 -21.00 -2.65
N ARG A 63 0.04 -20.13 -2.78
CA ARG A 63 0.69 -19.78 -4.06
C ARG A 63 2.19 -19.53 -3.87
N PRO A 64 3.00 -20.59 -3.71
CA PRO A 64 4.44 -20.47 -3.50
C PRO A 64 5.22 -19.94 -4.71
N GLU A 65 4.65 -20.03 -5.92
CA GLU A 65 5.30 -19.65 -7.17
C GLU A 65 4.62 -18.39 -7.76
N GLN A 66 5.32 -17.24 -7.74
CA GLN A 66 4.95 -16.01 -8.47
C GLN A 66 6.04 -15.64 -9.46
#